data_AF-A0A0U1DCR2-F1
#
_entry.id   AF-A0A0U1DCR2-F1
#
_cell.length_a   1.000
_cell.length_b   1.000
_cell.length_c   1.000
_cell.angle_alpha   90.00
_cell.angle_beta   90.00
_cell.angle_gamma   90.00
#
_symmetry.space_group_name_H-M   'P 1'
#
loop_
_entity.id
_entity.type
_entity.pdbx_description
1 polymer ?
#
loop_
_entity_poly.entity_id
_entity_poly.type
_entity_poly.pdbx_seq_one_letter_code
_entity_poly.pdbx_strand_id
1 'polypeptide(L)'
;MYGRVAIAQTMREVSPDLMDIVGSAGALPVGTAGAADDGGAEYIFRLAGPTGIYGGTLEVFRNMIAQQALGLGRPSYAPAK
;
A
#
# COMPACT_ATOMS: atom_id res chain seq x y z
N MET A 1 8.59 -11.23 4.59
CA MET A 1 8.85 -9.78 4.36
C MET A 1 8.45 -9.32 2.97
N TYR A 2 8.83 -10.04 1.90
CA TYR A 2 8.49 -9.66 0.51
C TYR A 2 6.99 -9.46 0.25
N GLY A 3 6.16 -10.46 0.58
CA GLY A 3 4.72 -10.42 0.27
C GLY A 3 4.00 -9.22 0.87
N ARG A 4 4.31 -8.83 2.12
CA ARG A 4 3.68 -7.66 2.74
C ARG A 4 4.08 -6.33 2.09
N VAL A 5 5.34 -6.20 1.65
CA VAL A 5 5.80 -5.00 0.94
C VAL A 5 5.14 -4.92 -0.43
N ALA A 6 5.11 -6.05 -1.16
CA ALA A 6 4.46 -6.13 -2.46
C ALA A 6 2.97 -5.78 -2.36
N ILE A 7 2.20 -6.46 -1.50
CA ILE A 7 0.76 -6.21 -1.35
C ILE A 7 0.48 -4.77 -0.97
N ALA A 8 1.14 -4.23 0.07
CA ALA A 8 0.88 -2.87 0.52
C ALA A 8 1.22 -1.81 -0.55
N GLN A 9 2.30 -2.03 -1.30
CA GLN A 9 2.68 -1.16 -2.40
C GLN A 9 1.69 -1.26 -3.56
N THR A 10 1.34 -2.48 -3.99
CA THR A 10 0.35 -2.71 -5.05
C THR A 10 -0.99 -2.08 -4.70
N MET A 11 -1.47 -2.23 -3.46
CA MET A 11 -2.71 -1.58 -3.03
C MET A 11 -2.63 -0.05 -3.21
N ARG A 12 -1.54 0.59 -2.77
CA ARG A 12 -1.37 2.05 -2.89
C ARG A 12 -1.27 2.54 -4.33
N GLU A 13 -0.63 1.77 -5.19
CA GLU A 13 -0.38 2.14 -6.58
C GLU A 13 -1.61 1.89 -7.48
N VAL A 14 -2.34 0.79 -7.25
CA VAL A 14 -3.40 0.34 -8.17
C VAL A 14 -4.79 0.83 -7.76
N SER A 15 -5.07 1.02 -6.47
CA SER A 15 -6.41 1.43 -6.03
C SER A 15 -6.88 2.78 -6.59
N PRO A 16 -6.03 3.82 -6.77
CA PRO A 16 -6.47 5.08 -7.39
C PRO A 16 -6.96 4.86 -8.83
N ASP A 17 -6.22 4.10 -9.63
CA ASP A 17 -6.60 3.79 -11.03
C ASP A 17 -7.94 3.03 -11.08
N LEU A 18 -8.17 2.12 -10.13
CA LEU A 18 -9.47 1.44 -10.01
C LEU A 18 -10.60 2.41 -9.69
N MET A 19 -10.38 3.39 -8.81
CA MET A 19 -11.38 4.43 -8.52
C MET A 19 -11.67 5.28 -9.76
N ASP A 20 -10.66 5.62 -10.54
CA ASP A 20 -10.82 6.40 -11.77
C ASP A 20 -11.60 5.63 -12.85
N ILE A 21 -11.32 4.32 -13.03
CA ILE A 21 -12.04 3.45 -13.96
C ILE A 21 -13.53 3.33 -13.59
N VAL A 22 -13.83 3.25 -12.29
CA VAL A 22 -15.20 3.15 -11.78
C VAL A 22 -15.93 4.51 -11.84
N GLY A 23 -15.18 5.62 -11.88
CA GLY A 23 -15.72 6.97 -11.93
C GLY A 23 -16.35 7.40 -10.60
N SER A 24 -17.44 8.16 -10.64
CA SER A 24 -18.07 8.72 -9.43
C SER A 24 -18.55 7.66 -8.43
N ALA A 25 -18.92 6.46 -8.90
CA ALA A 25 -19.28 5.35 -8.03
C ALA A 25 -18.10 4.82 -7.20
N GLY A 26 -16.85 5.10 -7.61
CA GLY A 26 -15.63 4.67 -6.92
C GLY A 26 -15.40 5.39 -5.59
N ALA A 27 -16.11 6.51 -5.34
CA ALA A 27 -16.08 7.22 -4.06
C ALA A 27 -17.10 6.69 -3.03
N LEU A 28 -17.95 5.74 -3.43
CA LEU A 28 -19.01 5.22 -2.56
C LEU A 28 -18.48 4.09 -1.66
N PRO A 29 -18.61 4.20 -0.32
CA PRO A 29 -18.20 3.15 0.61
C PRO A 29 -19.08 1.89 0.50
N VAL A 30 -18.57 0.79 1.06
CA VAL A 30 -19.28 -0.49 1.23
C VAL A 30 -20.68 -0.29 1.83
N GLY A 31 -21.69 -0.97 1.27
CA GLY A 31 -23.08 -0.89 1.71
C GLY A 31 -23.83 0.37 1.26
N THR A 32 -23.21 1.25 0.47
CA THR A 32 -23.87 2.43 -0.09
C THR A 32 -24.62 2.07 -1.37
N ALA A 33 -25.88 2.49 -1.49
CA ALA A 33 -26.66 2.27 -2.70
C ALA A 33 -25.96 2.87 -3.93
N GLY A 34 -25.76 2.06 -4.98
CA GLY A 34 -25.07 2.46 -6.20
C GLY A 34 -23.55 2.29 -6.16
N ALA A 35 -22.96 1.77 -5.08
CA ALA A 35 -21.55 1.42 -5.04
C ALA A 35 -21.24 0.30 -6.05
N ALA A 36 -20.24 0.52 -6.91
CA ALA A 36 -19.74 -0.53 -7.79
C ALA A 36 -18.91 -1.54 -6.99
N ASP A 37 -19.09 -2.83 -7.26
CA ASP A 37 -18.42 -3.92 -6.54
C ASP A 37 -18.53 -3.79 -5.01
N ASP A 38 -19.70 -3.34 -4.53
CA ASP A 38 -19.96 -3.04 -3.11
C ASP A 38 -18.88 -2.15 -2.46
N GLY A 39 -18.30 -1.20 -3.21
CA GLY A 39 -17.30 -0.27 -2.70
C GLY A 39 -15.89 -0.87 -2.54
N GLY A 40 -15.59 -2.00 -3.17
CA GLY A 40 -14.30 -2.70 -3.04
C GLY A 40 -13.07 -1.83 -3.35
N ALA A 41 -13.09 -1.06 -4.45
CA ALA A 41 -11.98 -0.18 -4.82
C ALA A 41 -11.73 0.93 -3.78
N GLU A 42 -12.82 1.52 -3.28
CA GLU A 42 -12.82 2.54 -2.23
C GLU A 42 -12.22 1.98 -0.92
N TYR A 43 -12.68 0.80 -0.51
CA TYR A 43 -12.16 0.11 0.68
C TYR A 43 -10.66 -0.16 0.57
N ILE A 44 -10.19 -0.69 -0.56
CA ILE A 44 -8.77 -0.96 -0.78
C ILE A 44 -7.96 0.34 -0.74
N PHE A 45 -8.45 1.41 -1.36
CA PHE A 45 -7.80 2.72 -1.33
C PHE A 45 -7.62 3.24 0.10
N ARG A 46 -8.66 3.19 0.93
CA ARG A 46 -8.57 3.59 2.35
C ARG A 46 -7.64 2.67 3.15
N LEU A 47 -7.65 1.37 2.87
CA LEU A 47 -6.81 0.39 3.58
C LEU A 47 -5.33 0.46 3.17
N ALA A 48 -5.02 0.89 1.95
CA ALA A 48 -3.67 0.92 1.39
C ALA A 48 -2.70 1.81 2.20
N GLY A 49 -3.18 2.94 2.71
CA GLY A 49 -2.39 3.85 3.55
C GLY A 49 -1.91 3.16 4.84
N PRO A 50 -2.81 2.77 5.75
CA PRO A 50 -2.45 2.11 7.00
C PRO A 50 -1.67 0.80 6.85
N THR A 51 -1.97 0.00 5.82
CA THR A 51 -1.28 -1.28 5.56
C THR A 51 0.23 -1.11 5.37
N GLY A 52 0.68 0.05 4.88
CA GLY A 52 2.10 0.34 4.73
C GLY A 52 2.84 0.70 6.03
N ILE A 53 2.15 0.87 7.16
CA ILE A 53 2.76 1.25 8.45
C ILE A 53 2.44 0.31 9.60
N TYR A 54 1.35 -0.47 9.51
CA TYR A 54 0.96 -1.40 10.56
C TYR A 54 1.98 -2.54 10.74
N GLY A 55 2.44 -2.73 11.98
CA GLY A 55 3.45 -3.74 12.31
C GLY A 55 4.81 -3.50 11.63
N GLY A 56 5.15 -2.23 11.40
CA GLY A 56 6.40 -1.77 10.81
C GLY A 56 6.20 -1.16 9.42
N THR A 57 6.95 -0.10 9.13
CA THR A 57 6.81 0.63 7.87
C THR A 57 7.45 -0.12 6.71
N LEU A 58 6.99 0.14 5.48
CA LEU A 58 7.54 -0.49 4.28
C LEU A 58 9.04 -0.22 4.11
N GLU A 59 9.53 0.96 4.50
CA GLU A 59 10.94 1.35 4.44
C GLU A 59 11.80 0.43 5.32
N VAL A 60 11.34 0.15 6.54
CA VAL A 60 12.03 -0.78 7.45
C VAL A 60 12.10 -2.17 6.82
N PHE A 61 10.99 -2.66 6.26
CA PHE A 61 10.97 -3.97 5.60
C PHE A 61 11.85 -4.02 4.34
N ARG A 62 11.93 -2.95 3.55
CA ARG A 62 12.86 -2.87 2.42
C ARG A 62 14.31 -2.95 2.89
N ASN A 63 14.66 -2.27 3.99
CA ASN A 63 16.01 -2.37 4.57
C ASN A 63 16.33 -3.79 5.07
N MET A 64 15.36 -4.47 5.69
CA MET A 64 15.53 -5.85 6.13
C MET A 64 15.69 -6.81 4.94
N ILE A 65 14.89 -6.64 3.89
CA ILE A 65 15.00 -7.40 2.64
C ILE A 65 16.38 -7.17 2.01
N ALA A 66 16.85 -5.93 1.93
CA ALA A 66 18.15 -5.62 1.34
C ALA A 66 19.30 -6.29 2.11
N GLN A 67 19.25 -6.29 3.44
CA GLN A 67 20.23 -7.00 4.26
C GLN A 67 20.15 -8.53 4.06
N GLN A 68 18.93 -9.10 4.05
CA GLN A 68 18.75 -10.55 4.05
C GLN A 68 18.90 -11.20 2.65
N ALA A 69 18.36 -10.56 1.62
CA ALA A 69 18.37 -11.09 0.25
C ALA A 69 19.62 -10.71 -0.52
N LEU A 70 20.11 -9.49 -0.31
CA LEU A 70 21.19 -8.89 -1.10
C LEU A 70 22.50 -8.78 -0.32
N GLY A 71 22.52 -9.14 0.98
CA GLY A 71 23.71 -9.07 1.82
C GLY A 71 24.21 -7.65 2.09
N LEU A 72 23.35 -6.63 1.93
CA LEU A 72 23.76 -5.24 2.18
C LEU A 72 24.04 -4.99 3.67
N GLY A 73 24.87 -3.98 3.95
CA GLY A 73 25.12 -3.51 5.31
C GLY A 73 23.90 -2.85 5.96
N ARG A 74 24.05 -2.46 7.24
CA ARG A 74 23.00 -1.73 7.95
C ARG A 74 22.75 -0.36 7.28
N PRO A 75 21.49 0.09 7.22
CA PRO A 75 21.15 1.41 6.67
C PRO A 75 21.84 2.52 7.47
N SER A 76 22.37 3.53 6.76
CA SER A 76 22.89 4.76 7.34
C SER A 76 21.79 5.81 7.39
N TYR A 77 21.55 6.38 8.58
CA TYR A 77 20.53 7.41 8.80
C TYR A 77 21.13 8.80 9.04
N ALA A 78 22.45 8.96 8.84
CA ALA A 78 23.11 10.24 8.98
C ALA A 78 22.59 11.22 7.90
N PRO A 79 22.47 12.53 8.21
CA PRO A 79 22.09 13.53 7.22
C PRO A 79 23.08 13.53 6.04
N ALA A 80 22.57 13.83 4.84
CA ALA A 80 23.41 14.03 3.68
C ALA A 80 24.37 15.20 3.94
N LYS A 81 25.64 15.02 3.56
CA LYS A 81 26.68 16.03 3.72
C LYS A 81 26.49 17.18 2.74
#